data_AF-A0A925G8S5-F1
#
_entry.id   AF-A0A925G8S5-F1
#
_cell.length_a   1.000
_cell.length_b   1.000
_cell.length_c   1.000
_cell.angle_alpha   90.00
_cell.angle_beta   90.00
_cell.angle_gamma   90.00
#
_symmetry.space_group_name_H-M   'P 1'
#
loop_
_entity.id
_entity.type
_entity.pdbx_description
1 polymer ?
#
loop_
_entity_poly.entity_id
_entity_poly.type
_entity_poly.pdbx_seq_one_letter_code
_entity_poly.pdbx_strand_id
1 'polypeptide(L)'
;MKIRMIKLLAFALAALAGIGAACGGAKSGDQSTPTLAYKALYEAVKRKDTEGIKKALSKGTIEMMEGAAAMQKKPFNQVIENGITETTFAAKLPEMRNEKIWGDVALLEVKNEKTGKWDPLPFAKEDGQWKLAIDTFFKGTMSPQGPANMQNPGQLPSPAPGASSQPPGRQQPGALNPSTAPAAPMPGQPGAAQPPQQPPTMVPPASNSNAKPEPKKDIKPPTR
;
A
#
# COMPACT_ATOMS: atom_id res chain seq x y z
N MET A 1 -41.59 -7.17 -45.13
CA MET A 1 -41.21 -8.38 -44.36
C MET A 1 -40.42 -9.32 -45.26
N LYS A 2 -39.16 -9.63 -44.89
CA LYS A 2 -38.23 -10.67 -45.42
C LYS A 2 -36.79 -10.26 -44.98
N ILE A 3 -36.57 -10.01 -43.69
CA ILE A 3 -36.01 -10.97 -42.74
C ILE A 3 -34.87 -11.84 -43.33
N ARG A 4 -33.64 -11.42 -43.04
CA ARG A 4 -32.53 -12.19 -42.45
C ARG A 4 -32.21 -13.55 -43.09
N MET A 5 -31.31 -13.57 -44.09
CA MET A 5 -30.61 -14.81 -44.44
C MET A 5 -29.30 -14.64 -45.23
N ILE A 6 -28.47 -13.64 -44.90
CA ILE A 6 -27.10 -13.54 -45.44
C ILE A 6 -26.14 -13.21 -44.29
N LYS A 7 -26.07 -14.14 -43.34
CA LYS A 7 -24.99 -14.29 -42.36
C LYS A 7 -24.49 -15.71 -42.53
N LEU A 8 -23.48 -15.92 -43.38
CA LEU A 8 -22.59 -17.10 -43.47
C LEU A 8 -22.02 -17.16 -44.89
N LEU A 9 -20.85 -16.56 -45.09
CA LEU A 9 -19.76 -16.90 -46.03
C LEU A 9 -19.02 -15.64 -46.49
N ALA A 10 -18.13 -15.13 -45.62
CA ALA A 10 -16.99 -14.30 -46.02
C ALA A 10 -15.92 -14.43 -44.92
N PHE A 11 -15.45 -15.67 -44.74
CA PHE A 11 -14.37 -16.03 -43.82
C PHE A 11 -13.36 -16.82 -44.64
N ALA A 12 -12.46 -16.13 -45.34
CA ALA A 12 -11.19 -16.68 -45.82
C ALA A 12 -10.28 -15.57 -46.39
N LEU A 13 -9.05 -15.54 -45.88
CA LEU A 13 -7.83 -15.04 -46.52
C LEU A 13 -7.66 -13.53 -46.79
N ALA A 14 -7.05 -12.85 -45.82
CA ALA A 14 -6.02 -11.84 -46.11
C ALA A 14 -5.02 -11.81 -44.94
N ALA A 15 -4.08 -12.76 -44.96
CA ALA A 15 -2.85 -12.70 -44.17
C ALA A 15 -1.77 -11.95 -44.98
N LEU A 16 -0.88 -11.27 -44.25
CA LEU A 16 0.38 -10.63 -44.70
C LEU A 16 0.29 -9.29 -45.43
N ALA A 17 0.39 -8.20 -44.66
CA ALA A 17 1.32 -7.08 -44.95
C ALA A 17 1.37 -6.11 -43.75
N GLY A 18 2.57 -5.78 -43.26
CA GLY A 18 2.80 -4.62 -42.39
C GLY A 18 3.47 -4.88 -41.04
N ILE A 19 4.68 -5.45 -41.04
CA ILE A 19 5.65 -5.25 -39.96
C ILE A 19 6.09 -3.78 -40.04
N GLY A 20 5.65 -2.98 -39.07
CA GLY A 20 6.04 -1.59 -38.88
C GLY A 20 6.18 -1.31 -37.39
N ALA A 21 7.19 -1.92 -36.76
CA ALA A 21 7.67 -1.53 -35.45
C ALA A 21 8.77 -0.48 -35.62
N ALA A 22 8.53 0.76 -35.19
CA ALA A 22 9.51 1.62 -34.52
C ALA A 22 8.94 3.00 -34.20
N CYS A 23 8.53 3.15 -32.94
CA CYS A 23 8.78 4.30 -32.06
C CYS A 23 8.64 5.71 -32.63
N GLY A 24 7.48 6.31 -32.39
CA GLY A 24 7.26 7.75 -32.53
C GLY A 24 5.94 8.20 -31.90
N GLY A 25 5.53 7.56 -30.81
CA GLY A 25 4.26 7.81 -30.15
C GLY A 25 4.47 8.14 -28.68
N ALA A 26 4.90 9.35 -28.37
CA ALA A 26 4.67 9.92 -27.04
C ALA A 26 3.16 10.12 -26.87
N LYS A 27 2.45 9.07 -26.45
CA LYS A 27 1.03 9.10 -26.07
C LYS A 27 0.94 8.87 -24.56
N SER A 28 0.49 9.89 -23.84
CA SER A 28 0.02 9.88 -22.46
C SER A 28 0.87 9.12 -21.43
N GLY A 29 1.70 9.85 -20.68
CA GLY A 29 2.24 9.38 -19.39
C GLY A 29 3.32 8.30 -19.55
N ASP A 30 4.54 8.72 -19.86
CA ASP A 30 5.72 7.86 -19.84
C ASP A 30 5.92 7.33 -18.41
N GLN A 31 5.41 6.15 -18.07
CA GLN A 31 5.62 5.50 -16.76
C GLN A 31 6.88 4.63 -16.77
N SER A 32 7.92 5.03 -17.50
CA SER A 32 9.14 4.22 -17.68
C SER A 32 9.95 4.09 -16.39
N THR A 33 9.71 4.96 -15.42
CA THR A 33 10.32 4.92 -14.07
C THR A 33 9.25 4.98 -12.96
N PRO A 34 9.55 4.43 -11.77
CA PRO A 34 8.69 4.56 -10.59
C PRO A 34 8.31 6.01 -10.28
N THR A 35 9.23 6.96 -10.43
CA THR A 35 8.98 8.40 -10.23
C THR A 35 7.91 8.91 -11.19
N LEU A 36 7.99 8.55 -12.47
CA LEU A 36 6.99 8.99 -13.45
C LEU A 36 5.64 8.29 -13.24
N ALA A 37 5.65 7.02 -12.84
CA ALA A 37 4.45 6.31 -12.44
C ALA A 37 3.75 6.97 -11.25
N TYR A 38 4.51 7.39 -10.23
CA TYR A 38 3.97 8.13 -9.08
C TYR A 38 3.34 9.46 -9.51
N LYS A 39 3.99 10.22 -10.40
CA LYS A 39 3.43 11.47 -10.92
C LYS A 39 2.11 11.22 -11.66
N ALA A 40 2.06 10.21 -12.52
CA ALA A 40 0.83 9.84 -13.23
C ALA A 40 -0.29 9.44 -12.25
N LEU A 41 0.03 8.67 -11.20
CA LEU A 41 -0.90 8.34 -10.14
C LEU A 41 -1.40 9.59 -9.41
N TYR A 42 -0.48 10.47 -8.99
CA TYR A 42 -0.81 11.72 -8.32
C TYR A 42 -1.80 12.54 -9.14
N GLU A 43 -1.53 12.74 -10.43
CA GLU A 43 -2.45 13.46 -11.30
C GLU A 43 -3.81 12.77 -11.45
N ALA A 44 -3.83 11.44 -11.59
CA ALA A 44 -5.08 10.69 -11.67
C ALA A 44 -5.91 10.85 -10.39
N VAL A 45 -5.28 10.82 -9.21
CA VAL A 45 -5.92 11.10 -7.91
C VAL A 45 -6.47 12.53 -7.88
N LYS A 46 -5.70 13.53 -8.31
CA LYS A 46 -6.14 14.94 -8.35
C LYS A 46 -7.34 15.16 -9.28
N ARG A 47 -7.39 14.42 -10.39
CA ARG A 47 -8.52 14.44 -11.34
C ARG A 47 -9.69 13.54 -10.92
N LYS A 48 -9.57 12.79 -9.82
CA LYS A 48 -10.50 11.71 -9.43
C LYS A 48 -10.76 10.71 -10.57
N ASP A 49 -9.75 10.47 -11.40
CA ASP A 49 -9.80 9.54 -12.53
C ASP A 49 -9.65 8.12 -12.02
N THR A 50 -10.78 7.47 -11.68
CA THR A 50 -10.80 6.11 -11.15
C THR A 50 -10.09 5.10 -12.05
N GLU A 51 -10.27 5.20 -13.36
CA GLU A 51 -9.65 4.28 -14.32
C GLU A 51 -8.14 4.53 -14.42
N GLY A 52 -7.71 5.79 -14.45
CA GLY A 52 -6.29 6.16 -14.39
C GLY A 52 -5.62 5.71 -13.10
N ILE A 53 -6.33 5.83 -11.97
CA ILE A 53 -5.87 5.35 -10.67
C ILE A 53 -5.69 3.84 -10.69
N LYS A 54 -6.71 3.07 -11.10
CA LYS A 54 -6.61 1.60 -11.20
C LYS A 54 -5.45 1.17 -12.08
N LYS A 55 -5.22 1.84 -13.22
CA LYS A 55 -4.10 1.53 -14.11
C LYS A 55 -2.72 1.76 -13.46
N ALA A 56 -2.62 2.70 -12.54
CA ALA A 56 -1.39 3.01 -11.83
C ALA A 56 -1.19 2.18 -10.54
N LEU A 57 -2.12 1.28 -10.20
CA LEU A 57 -2.03 0.35 -9.06
C LEU A 57 -1.72 -1.06 -9.52
N SER A 58 -0.89 -1.79 -8.77
CA SER A 58 -0.66 -3.22 -9.02
C SER A 58 -1.96 -4.01 -8.88
N LYS A 59 -2.05 -5.17 -9.56
CA LYS A 59 -3.22 -6.06 -9.42
C LYS A 59 -3.45 -6.43 -7.95
N GLY A 60 -2.39 -6.77 -7.22
CA GLY A 60 -2.48 -7.11 -5.80
C GLY A 60 -2.95 -5.95 -4.91
N THR A 61 -2.60 -4.71 -5.25
CA THR A 61 -3.06 -3.53 -4.50
C THR A 61 -4.53 -3.23 -4.79
N ILE A 62 -4.98 -3.43 -6.03
CA ILE A 62 -6.41 -3.34 -6.39
C ILE A 62 -7.22 -4.38 -5.60
N GLU A 63 -6.80 -5.65 -5.62
CA GLU A 63 -7.46 -6.74 -4.88
C GLU A 63 -7.52 -6.44 -3.38
N MET A 64 -6.43 -5.95 -2.78
CA MET A 64 -6.37 -5.55 -1.39
C MET A 64 -7.37 -4.43 -1.08
N MET A 65 -7.45 -3.40 -1.93
CA MET A 65 -8.39 -2.29 -1.76
C MET A 65 -9.84 -2.71 -1.98
N GLU A 66 -10.11 -3.61 -2.93
CA GLU A 66 -11.44 -4.20 -3.15
C GLU A 66 -11.88 -5.03 -1.94
N GLY A 67 -10.97 -5.82 -1.35
CA GLY A 67 -11.21 -6.53 -0.10
C GLY A 67 -11.51 -5.57 1.06
N ALA A 68 -10.75 -4.49 1.20
CA ALA A 68 -11.01 -3.45 2.20
C ALA A 68 -12.35 -2.74 1.97
N ALA A 69 -12.70 -2.45 0.72
CA ALA A 69 -13.97 -1.86 0.33
C ALA A 69 -15.15 -2.77 0.70
N ALA A 70 -15.04 -4.06 0.39
CA ALA A 70 -16.03 -5.08 0.74
C ALA A 70 -16.24 -5.18 2.25
N MET A 71 -15.16 -5.23 3.04
CA MET A 71 -15.23 -5.23 4.50
C MET A 71 -15.91 -3.99 5.07
N GLN A 72 -15.66 -2.82 4.48
CA GLN A 72 -16.26 -1.55 4.89
C GLN A 72 -17.67 -1.32 4.30
N LYS A 73 -18.17 -2.22 3.46
CA LYS A 73 -19.41 -2.05 2.68
C LYS A 73 -19.43 -0.74 1.89
N LYS A 74 -18.28 -0.32 1.38
CA LYS A 74 -18.10 0.88 0.55
C LYS A 74 -17.72 0.47 -0.88
N PRO A 75 -18.09 1.25 -1.90
CA PRO A 75 -17.58 1.03 -3.25
C PRO A 75 -16.08 1.37 -3.32
N PHE A 76 -15.35 0.70 -4.20
CA PHE A 76 -13.92 0.93 -4.44
C PHE A 76 -13.59 2.42 -4.66
N ASN A 77 -14.45 3.15 -5.38
CA ASN A 77 -14.26 4.59 -5.63
C ASN A 77 -14.22 5.40 -4.33
N GLN A 78 -15.02 5.07 -3.33
CA GLN A 78 -14.96 5.75 -2.03
C GLN A 78 -13.66 5.43 -1.29
N VAL A 79 -13.11 4.22 -1.44
CA VAL A 79 -11.81 3.88 -0.83
C VAL A 79 -10.70 4.72 -1.45
N ILE A 80 -10.71 4.91 -2.77
CA ILE A 80 -9.77 5.79 -3.48
C ILE A 80 -9.93 7.25 -3.05
N GLU A 81 -11.15 7.74 -2.87
CA GLU A 81 -11.43 9.11 -2.39
C GLU A 81 -10.88 9.38 -0.99
N ASN A 82 -10.68 8.32 -0.19
CA ASN A 82 -10.02 8.39 1.12
C ASN A 82 -8.51 8.16 1.06
N GLY A 83 -7.97 7.90 -0.14
CA GLY A 83 -6.55 7.94 -0.42
C GLY A 83 -5.91 6.60 -0.57
N ILE A 84 -4.98 6.56 -1.50
CA ILE A 84 -4.13 5.40 -1.75
C ILE A 84 -2.93 5.45 -0.81
N THR A 85 -2.28 6.62 -0.77
CA THR A 85 -1.27 6.99 0.23
C THR A 85 -1.54 8.42 0.68
N GLU A 86 -1.12 8.78 1.90
CA GLU A 86 -1.27 10.16 2.39
C GLU A 86 -0.57 11.19 1.48
N THR A 87 0.56 10.80 0.88
CA THR A 87 1.36 11.64 -0.02
C THR A 87 0.65 11.95 -1.34
N THR A 88 -0.24 11.08 -1.83
CA THR A 88 -1.02 11.34 -3.06
C THR A 88 -2.07 12.43 -2.92
N PHE A 89 -2.44 12.81 -1.69
CA PHE A 89 -3.36 13.92 -1.41
C PHE A 89 -2.70 15.24 -1.05
N ALA A 90 -1.37 15.30 -1.08
CA ALA A 90 -0.68 16.57 -0.89
C ALA A 90 -1.21 17.63 -1.87
N ALA A 91 -1.28 18.88 -1.41
CA ALA A 91 -1.83 19.97 -2.21
C ALA A 91 -1.03 20.18 -3.50
N LYS A 92 0.29 20.00 -3.41
CA LYS A 92 1.25 20.01 -4.52
C LYS A 92 1.93 18.65 -4.66
N LEU A 93 2.56 18.42 -5.81
CA LEU A 93 3.35 17.22 -6.05
C LEU A 93 4.49 17.16 -5.00
N PRO A 94 4.55 16.10 -4.19
CA PRO A 94 5.57 15.98 -3.16
C PRO A 94 6.99 15.85 -3.72
N GLU A 95 7.98 16.17 -2.89
CA GLU A 95 9.37 15.85 -3.20
C GLU A 95 9.57 14.33 -3.24
N MET A 96 10.33 13.85 -4.22
CA MET A 96 10.63 12.44 -4.42
C MET A 96 12.14 12.25 -4.52
N ARG A 97 12.68 11.15 -3.98
CA ARG A 97 14.11 10.84 -4.05
C ARG A 97 14.38 9.34 -3.93
N ASN A 98 15.67 8.98 -4.02
CA ASN A 98 16.19 7.66 -3.70
C ASN A 98 15.43 6.53 -4.39
N GLU A 99 15.13 6.70 -5.68
CA GLU A 99 14.55 5.64 -6.51
C GLU A 99 15.55 4.48 -6.59
N LYS A 100 15.12 3.29 -6.18
CA LYS A 100 15.89 2.05 -6.23
C LYS A 100 15.11 1.01 -7.01
N ILE A 101 15.73 0.42 -8.02
CA ILE A 101 15.09 -0.54 -8.91
C ILE A 101 15.84 -1.88 -8.81
N TRP A 102 15.10 -2.96 -8.61
CA TRP A 102 15.58 -4.33 -8.55
C TRP A 102 14.80 -5.18 -9.56
N GLY A 103 15.15 -5.07 -10.84
CA GLY A 103 14.44 -5.75 -11.92
C GLY A 103 13.02 -5.20 -12.07
N ASP A 104 12.02 -6.02 -11.77
CA ASP A 104 10.60 -5.69 -11.91
C ASP A 104 9.96 -5.14 -10.63
N VAL A 105 10.76 -4.85 -9.60
CA VAL A 105 10.27 -4.19 -8.38
C VAL A 105 11.14 -2.98 -8.05
N ALA A 106 10.57 -1.98 -7.39
CA ALA A 106 11.28 -0.76 -7.04
C ALA A 106 10.75 -0.13 -5.75
N LEU A 107 11.54 0.78 -5.19
CA LEU A 107 11.17 1.61 -4.05
C LEU A 107 11.42 3.06 -4.40
N LEU A 108 10.46 3.93 -4.07
CA LEU A 108 10.57 5.37 -4.22
C LEU A 108 10.30 6.04 -2.87
N GLU A 109 11.20 6.91 -2.41
CA GLU A 109 10.93 7.71 -1.21
C GLU A 109 10.18 8.98 -1.59
N VAL A 110 9.05 9.22 -0.93
CA VAL A 110 8.21 10.40 -1.15
C VAL A 110 8.07 11.18 0.15
N LYS A 111 8.34 12.48 0.11
CA LYS A 111 8.27 13.33 1.30
C LYS A 111 6.82 13.61 1.67
N ASN A 112 6.45 13.30 2.91
CA ASN A 112 5.17 13.67 3.47
C ASN A 112 5.28 15.08 4.06
N GLU A 113 4.65 16.06 3.41
CA GLU A 113 4.74 17.46 3.83
C GLU A 113 4.13 17.72 5.21
N LYS A 114 3.20 16.87 5.66
CA LYS A 114 2.56 17.02 6.99
C LYS A 114 3.48 16.57 8.11
N THR A 115 4.19 15.45 7.91
CA THR A 115 5.04 14.84 8.95
C THR A 115 6.52 15.18 8.80
N GLY A 116 6.93 15.69 7.64
CA GLY A 116 8.33 15.92 7.26
C GLY A 116 9.11 14.62 7.00
N LYS A 117 8.48 13.45 7.07
CA LYS A 117 9.12 12.15 6.89
C LYS A 117 9.19 11.75 5.42
N TRP A 118 10.11 10.86 5.11
CA TRP A 118 10.21 10.23 3.80
C TRP A 118 9.52 8.87 3.85
N ASP A 119 8.40 8.75 3.15
CA ASP A 119 7.59 7.54 3.09
C ASP A 119 8.08 6.68 1.93
N PRO A 120 8.54 5.44 2.18
CA PRO A 120 8.98 4.53 1.13
C PRO A 120 7.76 3.91 0.46
N LEU A 121 7.64 4.03 -0.85
CA LEU A 121 6.54 3.50 -1.64
C LEU A 121 7.03 2.37 -2.56
N PRO A 122 6.45 1.15 -2.45
CA PRO A 122 6.83 0.03 -3.29
C PRO A 122 6.15 0.10 -4.65
N PHE A 123 6.90 -0.20 -5.70
CA PHE A 123 6.42 -0.31 -7.08
C PHE A 123 6.74 -1.68 -7.65
N ALA A 124 5.86 -2.16 -8.53
CA ALA A 124 6.06 -3.37 -9.32
C ALA A 124 5.83 -3.05 -10.79
N LYS A 125 6.61 -3.67 -11.68
CA LYS A 125 6.48 -3.57 -13.11
C LYS A 125 5.53 -4.67 -13.59
N GLU A 126 4.37 -4.28 -14.08
CA GLU A 126 3.36 -5.18 -14.63
C GLU A 126 3.03 -4.75 -16.05
N ASP A 127 3.03 -5.69 -16.99
CA ASP A 127 2.71 -5.41 -18.41
C ASP A 127 3.59 -4.27 -18.99
N GLY A 128 4.85 -4.23 -18.55
CA GLY A 128 5.83 -3.22 -18.96
C GLY A 128 5.71 -1.85 -18.26
N GLN A 129 4.72 -1.66 -17.39
CA GLN A 129 4.42 -0.38 -16.73
C GLN A 129 4.68 -0.45 -15.22
N TRP A 130 5.29 0.58 -14.65
CA TRP A 130 5.46 0.69 -13.20
C TRP A 130 4.14 1.05 -12.53
N LYS A 131 3.76 0.29 -11.51
CA LYS A 131 2.53 0.48 -10.73
C LYS A 131 2.82 0.44 -9.24
N LEU A 132 2.06 1.20 -8.46
CA LEU A 132 2.19 1.23 -7.01
C LEU A 132 1.68 -0.09 -6.42
N ALA A 133 2.52 -0.76 -5.64
CA ALA A 133 2.34 -2.13 -5.19
C ALA A 133 2.36 -2.26 -3.66
N ILE A 134 1.48 -1.53 -2.97
CA ILE A 134 1.39 -1.50 -1.50
C ILE A 134 1.18 -2.90 -0.91
N ASP A 135 0.47 -3.77 -1.63
CA ASP A 135 0.27 -5.16 -1.24
C ASP A 135 1.57 -5.92 -0.95
N THR A 136 2.67 -5.54 -1.59
CA THR A 136 3.99 -6.18 -1.38
C THR A 136 4.58 -5.90 0.00
N PHE A 137 4.27 -4.75 0.62
CA PHE A 137 4.62 -4.50 2.02
C PHE A 137 3.78 -5.36 2.96
N PHE A 138 2.46 -5.46 2.71
CA PHE A 138 1.57 -6.27 3.53
C PHE A 138 1.89 -7.77 3.44
N LYS A 139 2.28 -8.24 2.26
CA LYS A 139 2.72 -9.63 2.03
C LYS A 139 4.14 -9.91 2.57
N GLY A 140 4.87 -8.88 3.00
CA GLY A 140 6.24 -9.01 3.49
C GLY A 140 7.27 -9.32 2.40
N THR A 141 6.91 -9.19 1.12
CA THR A 141 7.84 -9.44 0.00
C THR A 141 8.74 -8.23 -0.27
N MET A 142 8.33 -7.04 0.18
CA MET A 142 9.07 -5.79 0.15
C MET A 142 9.13 -5.17 1.55
N SER A 143 10.24 -4.53 1.87
CA SER A 143 10.44 -3.70 3.06
C SER A 143 10.89 -2.30 2.65
N PRO A 144 10.85 -1.31 3.57
CA PRO A 144 11.48 0.01 3.36
C PRO A 144 12.95 -0.03 2.94
N GLN A 145 13.65 -1.14 3.16
CA GLN A 145 15.06 -1.31 2.79
C GLN A 145 15.23 -2.04 1.44
N GLY A 146 14.16 -2.58 0.85
CA GLY A 146 14.17 -3.31 -0.43
C GLY A 146 13.52 -4.70 -0.33
N PRO A 147 13.71 -5.57 -1.33
CA PRO A 147 13.08 -6.90 -1.35
C PRO A 147 13.57 -7.80 -0.21
N ALA A 148 12.66 -8.55 0.43
CA ALA A 148 12.98 -9.38 1.59
C ALA A 148 14.08 -10.42 1.33
N ASN A 149 14.12 -11.00 0.12
CA ASN A 149 15.14 -11.98 -0.27
C ASN A 149 16.56 -11.40 -0.38
N MET A 150 16.71 -10.07 -0.42
CA MET A 150 18.03 -9.42 -0.38
C MET A 150 18.54 -9.18 1.04
N GLN A 151 17.65 -9.12 2.04
CA GLN A 151 18.05 -8.96 3.44
C GLN A 151 18.53 -10.28 4.07
N ASN A 152 18.09 -11.43 3.54
CA ASN A 152 18.64 -12.73 3.93
C ASN A 152 18.68 -13.71 2.74
N PRO A 153 19.73 -13.64 1.89
CA PRO A 153 19.86 -14.53 0.72
C PRO A 153 20.03 -15.98 1.19
N GLY A 154 18.94 -16.74 1.17
CA GLY A 154 18.89 -18.14 1.61
C GLY A 154 17.69 -18.50 2.48
N GLN A 155 16.94 -17.51 2.98
CA GLN A 155 15.72 -17.73 3.74
C GLN A 155 14.51 -17.49 2.82
N LEU A 156 13.82 -18.56 2.44
CA LEU A 156 12.53 -18.47 1.75
C LEU A 156 11.60 -17.53 2.52
N PRO A 157 10.78 -16.69 1.84
CA PRO A 157 9.84 -15.82 2.53
C PRO A 157 8.96 -16.67 3.45
N SER A 158 9.07 -16.44 4.76
CA SER A 158 8.21 -17.10 5.73
C SER A 158 6.76 -16.86 5.33
N PRO A 159 5.91 -17.91 5.26
CA PRO A 159 4.50 -17.72 4.96
C PRO A 159 3.91 -16.70 5.92
N ALA A 160 3.12 -15.77 5.39
CA ALA A 160 2.54 -14.66 6.13
C ALA A 160 1.93 -15.13 7.47
N PRO A 161 2.04 -14.33 8.56
CA PRO A 161 1.41 -14.65 9.83
C PRO A 161 -0.11 -14.67 9.64
N GLY A 162 -0.67 -15.86 9.47
CA GLY A 162 -2.08 -16.08 9.13
C GLY A 162 -2.36 -17.42 8.44
N ALA A 163 -1.35 -18.06 7.82
CA ALA A 163 -1.49 -19.42 7.31
C ALA A 163 -1.18 -20.45 8.41
N SER A 164 -2.06 -20.53 9.41
CA SER A 164 -2.09 -21.65 10.36
C SER A 164 -2.59 -22.90 9.66
N SER A 165 -1.78 -23.48 8.77
CA SER A 165 -1.98 -24.84 8.28
C SER A 165 -1.57 -25.82 9.38
N GLN A 166 -2.40 -25.91 10.42
CA GLN A 166 -2.38 -27.04 11.33
C GLN A 166 -3.10 -28.19 10.62
N PRO A 167 -2.41 -29.27 10.20
CA PRO A 167 -3.08 -30.40 9.58
C PRO A 167 -4.04 -31.06 10.59
N PRO A 168 -5.28 -31.38 10.19
CA PRO A 168 -6.21 -32.08 11.07
C PRO A 168 -5.78 -33.54 11.20
N GLY A 169 -5.63 -34.00 12.45
CA GLY A 169 -5.82 -35.40 12.80
C GLY A 169 -4.66 -36.36 12.49
N ARG A 170 -3.76 -36.50 13.46
CA ARG A 170 -3.22 -37.81 13.84
C ARG A 170 -3.21 -37.91 15.35
N GLN A 171 -4.30 -38.44 15.90
CA GLN A 171 -4.30 -38.98 17.25
C GLN A 171 -3.34 -40.17 17.27
N GLN A 172 -2.26 -40.07 18.03
CA GLN A 172 -1.47 -41.26 18.41
C GLN A 172 -2.27 -42.02 19.48
N PRO A 173 -2.54 -43.32 19.30
CA PRO A 173 -3.08 -44.16 20.36
C PRO A 173 -1.95 -44.71 21.24
N GLY A 174 -2.12 -44.58 22.55
CA GLY A 174 -1.64 -45.56 23.52
C GLY A 174 -0.26 -45.35 24.14
N ALA A 175 -0.23 -44.68 25.29
CA ALA A 175 0.63 -45.09 26.39
C ALA A 175 -0.16 -44.97 27.69
N LEU A 176 -0.67 -46.10 28.16
CA LEU A 176 -1.27 -46.26 29.48
C LEU A 176 -0.14 -46.16 30.51
N ASN A 177 -0.30 -45.28 31.51
CA ASN A 177 0.40 -45.42 32.77
C ASN A 177 -0.56 -45.04 33.91
N PRO A 178 -0.91 -45.97 34.82
CA PRO A 178 -1.70 -45.68 35.99
C PRO A 178 -0.77 -45.40 37.17
N SER A 179 -0.96 -44.27 37.88
CA SER A 179 -0.61 -44.23 39.29
C SER A 179 -1.39 -43.15 40.04
N THR A 180 -2.22 -43.64 40.94
CA THR A 180 -3.02 -43.01 41.99
C THR A 180 -2.17 -42.24 43.01
N ALA A 181 -2.55 -41.00 43.34
CA ALA A 181 -2.95 -40.55 44.69
C ALA A 181 -3.07 -39.00 44.76
N PRO A 182 -3.98 -38.45 45.58
CA PRO A 182 -4.18 -37.01 45.72
C PRO A 182 -3.25 -36.42 46.81
N ALA A 183 -2.48 -35.38 46.46
CA ALA A 183 -1.72 -34.59 47.42
C ALA A 183 -2.39 -33.22 47.64
N ALA A 184 -2.46 -32.85 48.92
CA ALA A 184 -3.10 -31.68 49.51
C ALA A 184 -2.62 -30.31 48.98
N PRO A 185 -3.38 -29.22 49.22
CA PRO A 185 -2.95 -27.87 48.88
C PRO A 185 -1.81 -27.41 49.81
N MET A 186 -0.66 -27.06 49.23
CA MET A 186 0.40 -26.36 49.97
C MET A 186 0.09 -24.86 50.09
N PRO A 187 0.28 -24.27 51.28
CA PRO A 187 0.20 -22.83 51.51
C PRO A 187 1.56 -22.14 51.29
N GLY A 188 1.52 -20.91 50.78
CA GLY A 188 2.51 -19.88 51.05
C GLY A 188 3.78 -19.89 50.19
N GLN A 189 3.80 -19.07 49.14
CA GLN A 189 5.04 -18.50 48.63
C GLN A 189 5.05 -16.99 48.91
N PRO A 190 5.98 -16.46 49.73
CA PRO A 190 6.09 -15.04 50.02
C PRO A 190 6.79 -14.27 48.89
N GLY A 191 6.11 -13.22 48.43
CA GLY A 191 6.63 -11.93 47.97
C GLY A 191 7.96 -11.86 47.22
N ALA A 192 7.89 -11.73 45.90
CA ALA A 192 8.80 -10.85 45.17
C ALA A 192 8.07 -9.52 44.91
N ALA A 193 8.48 -8.48 45.63
CA ALA A 193 7.96 -7.14 45.47
C ALA A 193 8.19 -6.63 44.04
N GLN A 194 7.11 -6.30 43.33
CA GLN A 194 7.20 -5.48 42.13
C GLN A 194 7.65 -4.07 42.54
N PRO A 195 8.66 -3.48 41.88
CA PRO A 195 8.96 -2.07 42.06
C PRO A 195 7.72 -1.22 41.67
N PRO A 196 7.42 -0.14 42.40
CA PRO A 196 6.26 0.70 42.12
C PRO A 196 6.33 1.22 40.68
N GLN A 197 5.29 0.95 39.91
CA GLN A 197 5.11 1.59 38.61
C GLN A 197 5.00 3.09 38.85
N GLN A 198 5.96 3.84 38.31
CA GLN A 198 5.90 5.29 38.31
C GLN A 198 4.63 5.72 37.56
N PRO A 199 3.85 6.66 38.11
CA PRO A 199 2.70 7.19 37.41
C PRO A 199 3.14 7.80 36.07
N PRO A 200 2.31 7.71 35.01
CA PRO A 200 2.63 8.32 33.73
C PRO A 200 2.90 9.79 33.94
N THR A 201 4.10 10.24 33.55
CA THR A 201 4.45 11.65 33.52
C THR A 201 3.49 12.33 32.56
N MET A 202 2.56 13.15 33.08
CA MET A 202 1.77 14.06 32.26
C MET A 202 2.74 14.98 31.51
N VAL A 203 2.96 14.70 30.23
CA VAL A 203 3.64 15.64 29.35
C VAL A 203 2.67 16.80 29.14
N PRO A 204 3.00 18.04 29.52
CA PRO A 204 2.13 19.17 29.27
C PRO A 204 1.98 19.37 27.74
N PRO A 205 0.81 19.80 27.25
CA PRO A 205 0.62 20.10 25.84
C PRO A 205 1.60 21.22 25.45
N ALA A 206 2.38 20.97 24.40
CA ALA A 206 3.23 21.97 23.79
C ALA A 206 2.36 23.16 23.37
N SER A 207 2.60 24.31 24.01
CA SER A 207 2.03 25.59 23.60
C SER A 207 2.50 25.90 22.18
N ASN A 208 1.59 25.77 21.23
CA ASN A 208 1.82 26.07 19.83
C ASN A 208 1.72 27.59 19.62
N SER A 209 2.74 28.32 20.06
CA SER A 209 2.92 29.74 19.74
C SER A 209 3.56 29.87 18.36
N ASN A 210 2.75 29.73 17.32
CA ASN A 210 3.10 30.24 16.00
C ASN A 210 1.87 30.90 15.36
N ALA A 211 1.35 31.92 16.06
CA ALA A 211 0.40 32.86 15.49
C ALA A 211 1.15 33.76 14.50
N LYS A 212 0.82 33.61 13.23
CA LYS A 212 1.18 34.51 12.13
C LYS A 212 0.67 35.93 12.49
N PRO A 213 1.50 36.98 12.49
CA PRO A 213 1.01 38.33 12.70
C PRO A 213 0.06 38.74 11.57
N GLU A 214 -1.16 39.14 11.93
CA GLU A 214 -2.14 39.76 11.03
C GLU A 214 -1.59 41.09 10.47
N PRO A 215 -1.92 41.44 9.22
CA PRO A 215 -1.58 42.75 8.66
C PRO A 215 -2.40 43.84 9.36
N LYS A 216 -1.70 44.83 9.92
CA LYS A 216 -2.29 46.06 10.46
C LYS A 216 -3.08 46.75 9.35
N LYS A 217 -4.39 46.93 9.55
CA LYS A 217 -5.20 47.83 8.73
C LYS A 217 -4.89 49.27 9.16
N ASP A 218 -4.33 50.05 8.25
CA ASP A 218 -4.16 51.49 8.39
C ASP A 218 -5.54 52.15 8.54
N ILE A 219 -5.86 52.58 9.76
CA ILE A 219 -7.01 53.44 10.04
C ILE A 219 -6.56 54.87 9.72
N LYS A 220 -7.03 55.40 8.59
CA LYS A 220 -6.86 56.80 8.22
C LYS A 220 -7.71 57.68 9.16
N PRO A 221 -7.18 58.75 9.76
CA PRO A 221 -7.97 59.64 10.60
C PRO A 221 -8.98 60.44 9.76
N PRO A 222 -10.17 60.76 10.31
CA PRO A 222 -11.15 61.58 9.63
C PRO A 222 -10.62 63.00 9.44
N THR A 223 -10.60 63.46 8.19
CA THR A 223 -10.39 64.88 7.87
C THR A 223 -11.66 65.62 8.25
N ARG A 224 -11.48 66.67 9.05
CA ARG A 224 -12.53 67.56 9.56
C ARG A 224 -13.07 68.46 8.44
#